data_AF-A0A975CF52-F1
#
_entry.id   AF-A0A975CF52-F1
#
_cell.length_a   1.000
_cell.length_b   1.000
_cell.length_c   1.000
_cell.angle_alpha   90.00
_cell.angle_beta   90.00
_cell.angle_gamma   90.00
#
_symmetry.space_group_name_H-M   'P 1'
#
loop_
_entity.id
_entity.type
_entity.pdbx_description
1 polymer ?
#
loop_
_entity_poly.entity_id
_entity_poly.type
_entity_poly.pdbx_seq_one_letter_code
_entity_poly.pdbx_strand_id
1 'polypeptide(L)'
;MLWIKALHLVFIASWFAGLFYLPRIFVNLAMVAPGSVAERGRLLLMARKLYRFMTPLAVLALALGLWLWLGYGIGWGPGNGWMHAKLAIVVVLIGYHLWCGRLLARFERQAPTPGHVWFRWFNEAPVLMLLAVSILVIVKPF
;
A
#
# COMPACT_ATOMS: atom_id res chain seq x y z
N MET A 1 -4.86 -0.44 -24.95
CA MET A 1 -5.13 0.66 -24.00
C MET A 1 -6.18 0.30 -22.94
N LEU A 2 -7.41 -0.09 -23.31
CA LEU A 2 -8.48 -0.41 -22.33
C LEU A 2 -8.14 -1.61 -21.41
N TRP A 3 -7.62 -2.70 -21.97
CA TRP A 3 -7.19 -3.87 -21.19
C TRP A 3 -6.10 -3.54 -20.16
N ILE A 4 -5.11 -2.73 -20.54
CA ILE A 4 -4.01 -2.34 -19.64
C ILE A 4 -4.55 -1.45 -18.51
N LYS A 5 -5.50 -0.57 -18.80
CA LYS A 5 -6.20 0.21 -17.75
C LYS A 5 -6.99 -0.68 -16.81
N ALA A 6 -7.73 -1.65 -17.33
CA ALA A 6 -8.52 -2.58 -16.52
C ALA A 6 -7.61 -3.41 -15.62
N LEU A 7 -6.54 -4.01 -16.17
CA LEU A 7 -5.56 -4.76 -15.39
C LEU A 7 -4.87 -3.89 -14.34
N HIS A 8 -4.43 -2.67 -14.70
CA HIS A 8 -3.85 -1.72 -13.75
C HIS A 8 -4.80 -1.46 -12.57
N LEU A 9 -6.08 -1.22 -12.83
CA LEU A 9 -7.07 -0.99 -11.78
C LEU A 9 -7.26 -2.21 -10.87
N VAL A 10 -7.33 -3.42 -11.44
CA VAL A 10 -7.44 -4.67 -10.68
C VAL A 10 -6.23 -4.87 -9.76
N PHE A 11 -5.02 -4.66 -10.26
CA PHE A 11 -3.80 -4.80 -9.47
C PHE A 11 -3.67 -3.71 -8.40
N ILE A 12 -4.06 -2.47 -8.70
CA ILE A 12 -4.13 -1.39 -7.70
C ILE A 12 -5.11 -1.76 -6.59
N ALA A 13 -6.33 -2.17 -6.92
CA ALA A 13 -7.35 -2.55 -5.93
C ALA A 13 -6.86 -3.72 -5.05
N SER A 14 -6.23 -4.72 -5.66
CA SER A 14 -5.71 -5.89 -4.95
C SER A 14 -4.50 -5.55 -4.07
N TRP A 15 -3.64 -4.63 -4.50
CA TRP A 15 -2.55 -4.10 -3.68
C TRP A 15 -3.08 -3.30 -2.48
N PHE A 16 -4.05 -2.41 -2.70
CA PHE A 16 -4.67 -1.62 -1.62
C PHE A 16 -5.38 -2.49 -0.59
N ALA A 17 -6.03 -3.59 -1.00
CA ALA A 17 -6.59 -4.56 -0.07
C ALA A 17 -5.52 -5.10 0.92
N GLY A 18 -4.31 -5.39 0.41
CA GLY A 18 -3.17 -5.74 1.26
C GLY A 18 -2.70 -4.61 2.16
N LEU A 19 -2.62 -3.38 1.64
CA LEU A 19 -2.21 -2.20 2.40
C LEU A 19 -3.22 -1.81 3.50
N PHE A 20 -4.51 -2.12 3.35
CA PHE A 20 -5.50 -1.95 4.42
C PHE A 20 -5.39 -3.04 5.49
N TYR A 21 -5.13 -4.28 5.08
CA TYR A 21 -5.19 -5.41 5.99
C TYR A 21 -3.89 -5.60 6.80
N LEU A 22 -2.73 -5.31 6.21
CA LEU A 22 -1.44 -5.52 6.87
C LEU A 22 -1.21 -4.62 8.10
N PRO A 23 -1.43 -3.29 8.05
CA PRO A 23 -1.34 -2.41 9.22
C PRO A 23 -2.29 -2.83 10.33
N ARG A 24 -3.49 -3.29 9.98
CA ARG A 24 -4.46 -3.83 10.94
C ARG A 24 -3.92 -5.06 11.67
N ILE A 25 -3.19 -5.93 10.98
CA ILE A 25 -2.50 -7.05 11.63
C ILE A 25 -1.41 -6.52 12.59
N PHE A 26 -0.69 -5.45 12.23
CA PHE A 26 0.30 -4.82 13.12
C PHE A 26 -0.33 -4.24 14.40
N VAL A 27 -1.51 -3.62 14.30
CA VAL A 27 -2.28 -3.17 15.48
C VAL A 27 -2.53 -4.35 16.41
N ASN A 28 -3.00 -5.48 15.88
CA ASN A 28 -3.25 -6.68 16.67
C ASN A 28 -1.95 -7.25 17.26
N LEU A 29 -0.87 -7.33 16.48
CA LEU A 29 0.45 -7.78 16.96
C LEU A 29 0.98 -6.91 18.12
N ALA A 30 0.72 -5.61 18.09
CA ALA A 30 1.11 -4.68 19.15
C ALA A 30 0.21 -4.76 20.41
N MET A 31 -0.96 -5.40 20.32
CA MET A 31 -1.88 -5.63 21.44
C MET A 31 -1.76 -7.04 22.03
N VAL A 32 -1.02 -7.95 21.40
CA VAL A 32 -0.83 -9.32 21.92
C VAL A 32 -0.21 -9.28 23.31
N ALA A 33 -0.86 -9.93 24.27
CA ALA A 33 -0.38 -10.00 25.65
C ALA A 33 0.96 -10.76 25.76
N PRO A 34 1.84 -10.37 26.71
CA PRO A 34 3.04 -11.12 27.01
C PRO A 34 2.71 -12.60 27.30
N GLY A 35 3.38 -13.54 26.63
CA GLY A 35 3.18 -14.98 26.80
C GLY A 35 2.22 -15.65 25.79
N SER A 36 1.48 -14.89 24.97
CA SER A 36 0.59 -15.45 23.93
C SER A 36 1.36 -15.84 22.64
N VAL A 37 2.20 -16.88 22.74
CA VAL A 37 3.10 -17.31 21.64
C VAL A 37 2.34 -17.79 20.41
N ALA A 38 1.28 -18.59 20.61
CA ALA A 38 0.49 -19.17 19.52
C ALA A 38 -0.24 -18.09 18.69
N GLU A 39 -0.84 -17.10 19.36
CA GLU A 39 -1.53 -15.99 18.72
C GLU A 39 -0.56 -15.11 17.92
N ARG A 40 0.56 -14.72 18.54
CA ARG A 40 1.61 -13.95 17.87
C ARG A 40 2.14 -14.68 16.64
N GLY A 41 2.41 -15.99 16.77
CA GLY A 41 2.88 -16.83 15.66
C GLY A 41 1.89 -16.84 14.49
N ARG A 42 0.59 -16.98 14.78
CA ARG A 42 -0.46 -16.97 13.75
C ARG A 42 -0.56 -15.60 13.05
N LEU A 43 -0.54 -14.51 13.81
CA LEU A 43 -0.60 -13.15 13.25
C LEU A 43 0.63 -12.83 12.39
N LEU A 44 1.83 -13.22 12.84
CA LEU A 44 3.07 -13.08 12.06
C LEU A 44 3.00 -13.87 10.75
N LEU A 45 2.50 -15.11 10.81
CA LEU A 45 2.32 -15.95 9.62
C LEU A 45 1.34 -15.31 8.63
N MET A 46 0.22 -14.77 9.11
CA MET A 46 -0.74 -14.04 8.27
C MET A 46 -0.10 -12.80 7.64
N ALA A 47 0.60 -11.98 8.43
CA ALA A 47 1.29 -10.78 7.96
C ALA A 47 2.34 -11.11 6.88
N ARG A 48 3.12 -12.17 7.07
CA ARG A 48 4.15 -12.61 6.12
C ARG A 48 3.54 -13.10 4.81
N LYS A 49 2.52 -13.96 4.87
CA LYS A 49 1.82 -14.46 3.68
C LYS A 49 1.20 -13.31 2.91
N LEU A 50 0.55 -12.39 3.60
CA LEU A 50 -0.07 -11.22 3.00
C LEU A 50 0.96 -10.29 2.33
N TYR A 51 2.06 -9.97 3.01
CA TYR A 51 3.12 -9.13 2.45
C TYR A 51 3.73 -9.75 1.19
N ARG A 52 4.00 -11.06 1.21
CA ARG A 52 4.49 -11.81 0.04
C ARG A 52 3.48 -11.85 -1.10
N PHE A 53 2.19 -11.88 -0.80
CA PHE A 53 1.12 -11.89 -1.80
C PHE A 53 0.90 -10.51 -2.43
N MET A 54 0.87 -9.43 -1.63
CA MET A 54 0.61 -8.09 -2.15
C MET A 54 1.80 -7.45 -2.87
N THR A 55 3.04 -7.89 -2.59
CA THR A 55 4.25 -7.34 -3.24
C THR A 55 4.29 -7.54 -4.76
N PRO A 56 4.07 -8.75 -5.33
CA PRO A 56 4.02 -8.91 -6.79
C PRO A 56 2.85 -8.13 -7.41
N LEU A 57 1.72 -8.02 -6.71
CA LEU A 57 0.58 -7.23 -7.17
C LEU A 57 0.92 -5.73 -7.25
N ALA A 58 1.66 -5.22 -6.27
CA ALA A 58 2.19 -3.86 -6.30
C ALA A 58 3.11 -3.64 -7.51
N VAL A 59 4.04 -4.58 -7.76
CA VAL A 59 4.97 -4.50 -8.89
C VAL A 59 4.21 -4.48 -10.22
N LEU A 60 3.22 -5.36 -10.40
CA LEU A 60 2.39 -5.39 -11.60
C LEU A 60 1.56 -4.10 -11.76
N ALA A 61 0.98 -3.59 -10.66
CA ALA A 61 0.25 -2.33 -10.68
C ALA A 61 1.13 -1.17 -11.14
N LEU A 62 2.35 -1.05 -10.60
CA LEU A 62 3.31 -0.02 -10.94
C LEU A 62 3.82 -0.16 -12.37
N ALA A 63 4.15 -1.37 -12.82
CA ALA A 63 4.60 -1.63 -14.18
C ALA A 63 3.54 -1.24 -15.22
N LEU A 64 2.27 -1.62 -15.00
CA LEU A 64 1.17 -1.24 -15.88
C LEU A 64 0.88 0.26 -15.81
N GLY A 65 1.00 0.88 -14.63
CA GLY A 65 0.88 2.33 -14.46
C GLY A 65 1.96 3.09 -15.24
N LEU A 66 3.19 2.61 -15.18
CA LEU A 66 4.33 3.15 -15.93
C LEU A 66 4.14 2.97 -17.43
N TRP A 67 3.63 1.81 -17.86
CA TRP A 67 3.29 1.56 -19.27
C TRP A 67 2.19 2.50 -19.78
N LEU A 68 1.17 2.77 -18.95
CA LEU A 68 0.13 3.74 -19.29
C LEU A 68 0.67 5.17 -19.39
N TRP A 69 1.61 5.54 -18.54
CA TRP A 69 2.21 6.87 -18.52
C TRP A 69 3.21 7.07 -19.67
N LEU A 70 4.22 6.21 -19.81
CA LEU A 70 5.29 6.35 -20.80
C LEU A 70 4.91 5.79 -22.18
N GLY A 71 4.20 4.66 -22.22
CA GLY A 71 3.87 3.97 -23.47
C GLY A 71 2.67 4.58 -24.22
N TYR A 72 1.69 5.10 -23.49
CA TYR A 72 0.50 5.74 -24.07
C TYR A 72 0.45 7.27 -23.86
N GLY A 73 1.42 7.86 -23.16
CA GLY A 73 1.46 9.30 -22.92
C GLY A 73 0.31 9.84 -22.06
N ILE A 74 -0.33 9.02 -21.23
CA ILE A 74 -1.46 9.49 -20.41
C ILE A 74 -0.96 10.55 -19.43
N GLY A 75 -1.56 11.73 -19.42
CA GLY A 75 -1.15 12.82 -18.54
C GLY A 75 0.11 13.56 -18.99
N TRP A 76 0.52 13.39 -20.25
CA TRP A 76 1.50 14.23 -20.91
C TRP A 76 0.80 15.42 -21.57
N GLY A 77 1.46 16.59 -21.55
CA GLY A 77 0.95 17.83 -22.14
C GLY A 77 0.52 18.88 -21.10
N PRO A 78 0.29 20.14 -21.53
CA PRO A 78 -0.08 21.24 -20.64
C PRO A 78 -1.43 20.99 -19.95
N GLY A 79 -1.54 21.39 -18.67
CA GLY A 79 -2.75 21.19 -17.85
C GLY A 79 -2.94 19.78 -17.27
N ASN A 80 -1.85 19.03 -17.07
CA ASN A 80 -1.87 17.71 -16.43
C ASN A 80 -1.13 17.70 -15.08
N GLY A 81 -1.19 18.79 -14.31
CA GLY A 81 -0.50 18.82 -13.03
C GLY A 81 -1.02 17.73 -12.07
N TRP A 82 -2.28 17.30 -12.20
CA TRP A 82 -2.86 16.17 -11.47
C TRP A 82 -2.04 14.89 -11.61
N MET A 83 -1.37 14.68 -12.76
CA MET A 83 -0.53 13.51 -12.98
C MET A 83 0.74 13.56 -12.13
N HIS A 84 1.39 14.72 -12.03
CA HIS A 84 2.57 14.90 -11.16
C HIS A 84 2.20 14.70 -9.68
N ALA A 85 1.07 15.26 -9.24
CA ALA A 85 0.56 15.05 -7.88
C ALA A 85 0.27 13.56 -7.63
N LYS A 86 -0.35 12.86 -8.59
CA LYS A 86 -0.60 11.43 -8.49
C LYS A 86 0.70 10.63 -8.37
N LEU A 87 1.70 10.94 -9.20
CA LEU A 87 2.99 10.25 -9.17
C LEU A 87 3.71 10.46 -7.82
N ALA A 88 3.61 11.66 -7.22
CA ALA A 88 4.13 11.90 -5.88
C ALA A 88 3.46 10.97 -4.85
N ILE A 89 2.14 10.80 -4.90
CA ILE A 89 1.44 9.86 -4.00
C ILE A 89 1.85 8.42 -4.28
N VAL A 90 2.07 8.03 -5.54
CA VAL A 90 2.59 6.69 -5.89
C VAL A 90 3.95 6.44 -5.24
N VAL A 91 4.85 7.42 -5.25
CA VAL A 91 6.15 7.32 -4.55
C VAL A 91 5.95 7.14 -3.05
N VAL A 92 5.05 7.90 -2.43
CA VAL A 92 4.71 7.75 -1.00
C VAL A 92 4.12 6.36 -0.71
N LEU A 93 3.23 5.83 -1.56
CA LEU A 93 2.67 4.48 -1.44
C LEU A 93 3.74 3.40 -1.50
N ILE A 94 4.71 3.53 -2.41
CA ILE A 94 5.87 2.62 -2.47
C ILE A 94 6.66 2.70 -1.17
N GLY A 95 6.95 3.91 -0.69
CA GLY A 95 7.62 4.13 0.60
C GLY A 95 6.87 3.47 1.77
N TYR A 96 5.56 3.63 1.80
CA TYR A 96 4.68 3.04 2.80
C TYR A 96 4.68 1.49 2.75
N HIS A 97 4.60 0.91 1.55
CA HIS A 97 4.70 -0.54 1.36
C HIS A 97 6.03 -1.09 1.87
N LEU A 98 7.14 -0.46 1.51
CA LEU A 98 8.47 -0.86 2.01
C LEU A 98 8.59 -0.67 3.52
N TRP A 99 8.00 0.38 4.07
CA TRP A 99 7.94 0.61 5.51
C TRP A 99 7.17 -0.50 6.24
N CYS A 100 6.05 -0.97 5.66
CA CYS A 100 5.34 -2.13 6.19
C CYS A 100 6.23 -3.39 6.22
N GLY A 101 7.05 -3.61 5.18
CA GLY A 101 8.03 -4.70 5.17
C GLY A 101 9.07 -4.57 6.30
N ARG A 102 9.57 -3.36 6.55
CA ARG A 102 10.49 -3.09 7.68
C ARG A 102 9.83 -3.35 9.04
N LEU A 103 8.59 -2.91 9.22
CA LEU A 103 7.83 -3.14 10.45
C LEU A 103 7.58 -4.64 10.69
N LEU A 104 7.20 -5.38 9.64
CA LEU A 104 7.05 -6.84 9.70
C LEU A 104 8.36 -7.50 10.16
N ALA A 105 9.50 -7.14 9.56
CA ALA A 105 10.80 -7.67 9.96
C ALA A 105 11.15 -7.33 11.42
N ARG A 106 10.75 -6.15 11.94
CA ARG A 106 10.91 -5.82 13.36
C ARG A 106 10.06 -6.70 14.26
N PHE A 107 8.79 -6.95 13.91
CA PHE A 107 7.92 -7.84 14.67
C PHE A 107 8.45 -9.28 14.69
N GLU A 108 9.01 -9.77 13.59
CA GLU A 108 9.64 -11.09 13.47
C GLU A 108 10.88 -11.23 14.36
N ARG A 109 11.70 -10.18 14.43
CA ARG A 109 12.90 -10.13 15.29
C ARG A 109 12.61 -9.82 16.76
N GLN A 110 11.33 -9.64 17.12
CA GLN A 110 10.91 -9.16 18.44
C GLN A 110 11.60 -7.85 18.86
N ALA A 111 11.99 -7.03 17.88
CA ALA A 111 12.57 -5.72 18.15
C ALA A 111 11.50 -4.79 18.74
N PRO A 112 11.88 -3.76 19.52
CA PRO A 112 10.93 -2.77 20.01
C PRO A 112 10.09 -2.19 18.87
N THR A 113 8.78 -2.16 19.03
CA THR A 113 7.83 -1.59 18.05
C THR A 113 7.02 -0.46 18.70
N PRO A 114 6.50 0.49 17.89
CA PRO A 114 5.55 1.47 18.40
C PRO A 114 4.33 0.82 19.08
N GLY A 115 3.63 1.57 19.93
CA GLY A 115 2.40 1.10 20.55
C GLY A 115 1.23 0.95 19.56
N HIS A 116 0.19 0.26 19.98
CA HIS A 116 -1.01 0.00 19.15
C HIS A 116 -1.71 1.29 18.66
N VAL A 117 -1.66 2.40 19.41
CA VAL A 117 -2.23 3.70 19.00
C VAL A 117 -1.52 4.25 17.76
N TRP A 118 -0.19 4.14 17.70
CA TRP A 118 0.58 4.55 16.52
C TRP A 118 0.19 3.72 15.30
N PHE A 119 0.01 2.41 15.48
CA PHE A 119 -0.42 1.53 14.39
C PHE A 119 -1.87 1.79 13.92
N ARG A 120 -2.76 2.31 14.77
CA ARG A 120 -4.11 2.73 14.37
C ARG A 120 -4.06 3.91 13.41
N TRP A 121 -3.28 4.94 13.74
CA TRP A 121 -3.05 6.07 12.82
C TRP A 121 -2.34 5.62 11.54
N PHE A 122 -1.35 4.73 11.66
CA PHE A 122 -0.69 4.13 10.50
C PHE A 122 -1.68 3.40 9.58
N ASN A 123 -2.67 2.69 10.15
CA ASN A 123 -3.72 1.99 9.41
C ASN A 123 -4.66 2.91 8.62
N GLU A 124 -4.82 4.17 9.02
CA GLU A 124 -5.66 5.16 8.30
C GLU A 124 -4.96 5.74 7.05
N ALA A 125 -3.62 5.77 7.04
CA ALA A 125 -2.86 6.40 5.96
C ALA A 125 -3.19 5.85 4.55
N PRO A 126 -3.33 4.53 4.33
CA PRO A 126 -3.77 3.99 3.04
C PRO A 126 -5.12 4.53 2.56
N VAL A 127 -6.05 4.82 3.47
CA VAL A 127 -7.39 5.31 3.11
C VAL A 127 -7.28 6.72 2.55
N LEU A 128 -6.51 7.58 3.22
CA LEU A 128 -6.25 8.94 2.77
C LEU A 128 -5.54 8.97 1.41
N MET A 129 -4.56 8.07 1.21
CA MET A 129 -3.86 7.94 -0.07
C MET A 129 -4.80 7.47 -1.19
N LEU A 130 -5.66 6.49 -0.92
CA LEU A 130 -6.66 6.02 -1.90
C LEU A 130 -7.64 7.13 -2.29
N LEU A 131 -8.15 7.87 -1.31
CA LEU A 131 -9.05 9.00 -1.52
C LEU A 131 -8.39 10.07 -2.40
N ALA A 132 -7.18 10.50 -2.05
CA ALA A 132 -6.45 11.51 -2.79
C ALA A 132 -6.17 11.09 -4.24
N VAL A 133 -5.69 9.85 -4.46
CA VAL A 133 -5.46 9.32 -5.81
C VAL A 133 -6.76 9.23 -6.62
N SER A 134 -7.86 8.82 -5.99
CA SER A 134 -9.17 8.71 -6.66
C SER A 134 -9.67 10.08 -7.11
N ILE A 135 -9.58 11.09 -6.26
CA ILE A 135 -9.94 12.48 -6.60
C ILE A 135 -9.09 12.99 -7.76
N LEU A 136 -7.76 12.81 -7.70
CA LEU A 136 -6.87 13.26 -8.77
C LEU A 136 -7.18 12.60 -10.12
N VAL A 137 -7.51 11.31 -10.13
CA VAL A 137 -7.79 10.56 -11.37
C VAL A 137 -9.16 10.88 -11.96
N ILE A 138 -10.17 11.11 -11.11
CA ILE A 138 -11.55 11.36 -11.53
C ILE A 138 -11.77 12.84 -11.85
N VAL A 139 -11.44 13.72 -10.91
CA VAL A 139 -11.73 15.17 -11.00
C VAL A 139 -10.73 15.88 -11.90
N LYS A 140 -9.46 15.45 -11.92
CA LYS A 140 -8.36 16.07 -12.67
C LYS A 140 -8.34 17.61 -12.54
N PRO A 141 -8.18 18.14 -11.32
CA PRO A 141 -8.45 19.55 -11.03
C PRO A 141 -7.48 20.57 -11.65
N PHE A 142 -6.33 20.15 -12.19
CA PHE A 142 -5.28 21.01 -12.76
C PHE A 142 -4.27 20.23 -13.62
#